data_AF-A0A7J9WWU6-F1
#
_entry.id   AF-A0A7J9WWU6-F1
#
_cell.length_a   1.000
_cell.length_b   1.000
_cell.length_c   1.000
_cell.angle_alpha   90.00
_cell.angle_beta   90.00
_cell.angle_gamma   90.00
#
_symmetry.space_group_name_H-M   'P 1'
#
loop_
_entity.id
_entity.type
_entity.pdbx_description
1 polymer ?
#
loop_
_entity_poly.entity_id
_entity_poly.type
_entity_poly.pdbx_seq_one_letter_code
_entity_poly.pdbx_strand_id
1 'polypeptide(L)'
;MRLDPDDRCMRMASRQRGLVTLCQARAAGISRRGLQWRLKSRRWRKILPGVYAVTEAGDPWLQSLEAARLWTGDAVIMGLTAARLWGL
;
A
#
# COMPACT_ATOMS: atom_id res chain seq x y z
N MET A 1 -1.24 -22.62 11.11
CA MET A 1 -2.07 -21.46 11.53
C MET A 1 -2.53 -20.71 10.28
N ARG A 2 -3.82 -20.71 9.97
CA ARG A 2 -4.37 -20.01 8.79
C ARG A 2 -4.52 -18.53 9.15
N LEU A 3 -3.75 -17.65 8.51
CA LEU A 3 -3.83 -16.21 8.76
C LEU A 3 -5.13 -15.65 8.20
N ASP A 4 -5.73 -14.69 8.91
CA ASP A 4 -6.85 -13.93 8.38
C ASP A 4 -6.39 -13.15 7.13
N PRO A 5 -7.28 -12.89 6.15
CA PRO A 5 -6.96 -12.02 5.02
C PRO A 5 -6.34 -10.67 5.40
N ASP A 6 -6.76 -10.06 6.52
CA ASP A 6 -6.20 -8.79 6.98
C ASP A 6 -4.77 -8.96 7.50
N ASP A 7 -4.47 -10.05 8.21
CA ASP A 7 -3.11 -10.35 8.66
C ASP A 7 -2.15 -10.52 7.49
N ARG A 8 -2.60 -11.17 6.41
CA ARG A 8 -1.81 -11.29 5.18
C ARG A 8 -1.55 -9.91 4.56
N CYS A 9 -2.56 -9.05 4.51
CA CYS A 9 -2.41 -7.69 3.99
C CYS A 9 -1.46 -6.85 4.86
N MET A 10 -1.58 -6.92 6.19
CA MET A 10 -0.70 -6.21 7.11
C MET A 10 0.75 -6.65 6.98
N ARG A 11 1.02 -7.95 6.80
CA ARG A 11 2.38 -8.45 6.53
C ARG A 11 2.97 -7.89 5.24
N MET A 12 2.20 -7.84 4.16
CA MET A 12 2.66 -7.22 2.91
C MET A 12 2.87 -5.71 3.07
N ALA A 13 1.97 -5.03 3.77
CA ALA A 13 2.03 -3.61 4.02
C ALA A 13 3.25 -3.21 4.84
N SER A 14 3.67 -4.04 5.81
CA SER A 14 4.87 -3.78 6.61
C SER A 14 6.14 -3.60 5.77
N ARG A 15 6.18 -4.20 4.57
CA ARG A 15 7.30 -4.12 3.62
C ARG A 15 7.10 -3.02 2.56
N GLN A 16 5.90 -2.44 2.48
CA GLN A 16 5.47 -1.49 1.46
C GLN A 16 4.94 -0.20 2.11
N ARG A 17 5.55 0.24 3.21
CA ARG A 17 5.20 1.49 3.91
C ARG A 17 3.70 1.60 4.23
N GLY A 18 3.10 0.52 4.71
CA GLY A 18 1.69 0.48 5.11
C GLY A 18 0.70 0.32 3.94
N LEU A 19 1.19 0.08 2.72
CA LEU A 19 0.38 0.01 1.50
C LEU A 19 0.21 -1.43 0.98
N VAL A 20 -0.92 -1.68 0.32
CA VAL A 20 -1.15 -2.88 -0.49
C VAL A 20 -1.82 -2.52 -1.81
N THR A 21 -1.53 -3.29 -2.84
CA THR A 21 -2.25 -3.19 -4.12
C THR A 21 -3.57 -3.96 -4.08
N LEU A 22 -4.50 -3.63 -4.99
CA LEU A 22 -5.74 -4.39 -5.17
C LEU A 22 -5.47 -5.86 -5.50
N CYS A 23 -4.44 -6.12 -6.31
CA CYS A 23 -4.03 -7.47 -6.67
C CYS A 23 -3.56 -8.25 -5.43
N GLN A 24 -2.70 -7.65 -4.60
CA GLN A 24 -2.25 -8.23 -3.34
C GLN A 24 -3.41 -8.50 -2.38
N ALA A 25 -4.33 -7.55 -2.22
CA ALA A 25 -5.50 -7.72 -1.37
C ALA A 25 -6.39 -8.89 -1.85
N ARG A 26 -6.62 -9.01 -3.17
CA ARG A 26 -7.36 -10.13 -3.76
C ARG A 26 -6.64 -11.47 -3.56
N ALA A 27 -5.33 -11.52 -3.78
CA ALA A 27 -4.51 -12.70 -3.53
C ALA A 27 -4.52 -13.11 -2.05
N ALA A 28 -4.63 -12.13 -1.13
CA ALA A 28 -4.83 -12.37 0.28
C ALA A 28 -6.27 -12.82 0.64
N GLY A 29 -7.19 -12.91 -0.31
CA GLY A 29 -8.57 -13.36 -0.09
C GLY A 29 -9.58 -12.26 0.22
N ILE A 30 -9.21 -10.98 0.06
CA ILE A 30 -10.14 -9.86 0.23
C ILE A 30 -11.08 -9.79 -0.98
N SER A 31 -12.36 -10.00 -0.75
CA SER A 31 -13.40 -9.84 -1.78
C SER A 31 -13.70 -8.36 -2.06
N ARG A 32 -14.34 -8.06 -3.20
CA ARG A 32 -14.78 -6.69 -3.52
C ARG A 32 -15.65 -6.08 -2.41
N ARG A 33 -16.58 -6.87 -1.86
CA ARG A 33 -17.45 -6.45 -0.74
C ARG A 33 -16.62 -6.23 0.53
N GLY A 34 -15.65 -7.11 0.81
CA GLY A 34 -14.74 -6.98 1.95
C GLY A 34 -13.89 -5.70 1.88
N LEU A 35 -13.38 -5.36 0.69
CA LEU A 35 -12.64 -4.12 0.46
C LEU A 35 -13.54 -2.89 0.66
N GLN A 36 -14.74 -2.88 0.08
CA GLN A 36 -15.70 -1.77 0.25
C GLN A 36 -16.05 -1.55 1.73
N TRP A 37 -16.25 -2.63 2.50
CA TRP A 37 -16.52 -2.54 3.93
C TRP A 37 -15.36 -1.90 4.69
N ARG A 38 -14.11 -2.27 4.39
CA ARG A 38 -12.89 -1.66 5.00
C ARG A 38 -12.74 -0.19 4.66
N LEU A 39 -13.08 0.21 3.43
CA LEU A 39 -13.07 1.62 3.02
C LEU A 39 -14.18 2.42 3.72
N LYS A 40 -15.41 1.88 3.77
CA LYS A 40 -16.54 2.55 4.43
C LYS A 40 -16.33 2.72 5.93
N SER A 41 -15.77 1.69 6.58
CA SER A 41 -15.41 1.73 8.01
C SER A 41 -14.14 2.52 8.32
N ARG A 42 -13.49 3.13 7.31
CA ARG A 42 -12.22 3.86 7.41
C ARG A 42 -11.05 3.05 7.99
N ARG A 43 -11.18 1.73 8.09
CA ARG A 43 -10.08 0.84 8.45
C ARG A 43 -8.97 0.89 7.41
N TRP A 44 -9.35 0.99 6.14
CA TRP A 44 -8.43 1.20 5.03
C TRP A 44 -8.71 2.54 4.37
N ARG A 45 -7.67 3.15 3.78
CA ARG A 45 -7.80 4.36 2.96
C ARG A 45 -7.35 4.08 1.54
N LYS A 46 -8.04 4.66 0.56
CA LYS A 46 -7.57 4.66 -0.83
C LYS A 46 -6.55 5.78 -1.00
N ILE A 47 -5.35 5.46 -1.45
CA ILE A 47 -4.27 6.43 -1.69
C ILE A 47 -4.18 6.77 -3.17
N LEU A 48 -4.14 5.75 -4.03
CA LEU A 48 -4.18 5.86 -5.48
C LEU A 48 -5.16 4.82 -6.06
N PRO A 49 -5.54 4.89 -7.34
CA PRO A 49 -6.32 3.83 -7.98
C PRO A 49 -5.65 2.46 -7.81
N GLY A 50 -6.31 1.54 -7.10
CA GLY A 50 -5.77 0.21 -6.85
C GLY A 50 -4.68 0.12 -5.78
N VAL A 51 -4.37 1.20 -5.05
CA VAL A 51 -3.41 1.21 -3.93
C VAL A 51 -4.07 1.73 -2.66
N TYR A 52 -3.96 0.96 -1.59
CA TYR A 52 -4.67 1.21 -0.33
C TYR A 52 -3.71 1.20 0.85
N ALA A 53 -3.87 2.17 1.75
CA ALA A 53 -3.24 2.14 3.06
C ALA A 53 -4.08 1.29 4.02
N VAL A 54 -3.44 0.34 4.67
CA VAL A 54 -4.07 -0.59 5.64
C VAL A 54 -3.62 -0.35 7.07
N THR A 55 -2.58 0.47 7.24
CA THR A 55 -2.05 0.97 8.50
C THR A 55 -1.42 2.34 8.25
N GLU A 56 -1.20 3.09 9.32
CA GLU A 56 -0.46 4.36 9.28
C GLU A 56 0.99 4.09 8.84
N ALA A 57 1.50 4.89 7.90
CA ALA A 57 2.93 4.92 7.63
C ALA A 57 3.61 5.89 8.57
N GLY A 58 4.82 5.55 9.03
CA GLY A 58 5.64 6.48 9.82
C GLY A 58 6.02 7.76 9.06
N ASP A 59 6.27 7.68 7.76
CA ASP A 59 6.65 8.83 6.91
C ASP A 59 5.67 8.98 5.73
N PRO A 60 4.83 10.04 5.71
CA PRO A 60 3.89 10.31 4.62
C PRO A 60 4.55 10.57 3.25
N TRP A 61 5.73 11.18 3.22
CA TRP A 61 6.42 11.48 1.96
C TRP A 61 6.94 10.18 1.32
N LEU A 62 7.63 9.35 2.09
CA LEU A 62 8.07 8.03 1.60
C LEU A 62 6.89 7.12 1.26
N GLN A 63 5.78 7.19 1.99
CA GLN A 63 4.56 6.46 1.65
C GLN A 63 4.01 6.91 0.29
N SER A 64 4.01 8.22 -0.01
CA SER A 64 3.50 8.71 -1.30
C SER A 64 4.35 8.25 -2.49
N LEU A 65 5.67 8.19 -2.32
CA LEU A 65 6.58 7.64 -3.34
C LEU A 65 6.36 6.14 -3.56
N GLU A 66 6.22 5.37 -2.48
CA GLU A 66 5.93 3.93 -2.59
C GLU A 66 4.54 3.68 -3.21
N ALA A 67 3.54 4.53 -2.90
CA ALA A 67 2.24 4.45 -3.54
C ALA A 67 2.34 4.68 -5.05
N ALA A 68 3.09 5.70 -5.47
CA ALA A 68 3.32 5.97 -6.89
C ALA A 68 4.01 4.79 -7.58
N ARG A 69 5.08 4.24 -6.99
CA ARG A 69 5.79 3.06 -7.50
C ARG A 69 4.87 1.84 -7.67
N LEU A 70 4.04 1.56 -6.67
CA LEU A 70 3.08 0.45 -6.73
C LEU A 70 1.95 0.67 -7.75
N TRP A 71 1.57 1.92 -8.01
CA TRP A 71 0.54 2.26 -8.96
C TRP A 71 1.01 2.17 -10.41
N THR A 72 2.22 2.66 -10.69
CA THR A 72 2.82 2.63 -12.03
C THR A 72 3.43 1.27 -12.38
N GLY A 73 3.81 0.47 -11.37
CA GLY A 73 4.43 -0.84 -11.57
C GLY A 73 5.94 -0.70 -11.72
N ASP A 74 6.45 -0.93 -12.93
CA ASP A 74 7.88 -0.95 -13.23
C ASP A 74 8.42 0.45 -13.52
N ALA A 75 8.38 1.32 -12.51
CA ALA A 75 8.81 2.70 -12.62
C ALA A 75 10.01 3.02 -11.72
N VAL A 76 10.82 3.98 -12.17
CA VAL A 76 12.02 4.45 -11.48
C VAL A 76 11.80 5.88 -10.98
N ILE A 77 12.23 6.16 -9.74
CA ILE A 77 12.28 7.51 -9.18
C ILE A 77 13.58 8.17 -9.64
N MET A 78 13.50 9.35 -10.24
CA MET A 78 14.66 10.07 -10.80
C MET A 78 14.75 11.52 -10.32
N GLY A 79 15.87 12.19 -10.62
CA GLY A 79 16.09 13.61 -10.35
C GLY A 79 16.28 13.94 -8.86
N LEU A 80 15.81 15.12 -8.44
CA LEU A 80 15.97 15.61 -7.06
C LEU A 80 15.34 14.68 -6.01
N THR A 81 14.23 14.01 -6.35
CA THR A 81 13.60 13.03 -5.47
C THR A 81 14.51 11.83 -5.22
N ALA A 82 15.19 11.36 -6.28
CA ALA A 82 16.20 10.31 -6.14
C ALA A 82 17.38 10.82 -5.31
N ALA A 83 17.96 11.98 -5.64
CA ALA A 83 19.06 12.57 -4.86
C ALA A 83 18.74 12.62 -3.35
N ARG A 84 17.55 13.10 -2.99
CA ARG A 84 17.07 13.13 -1.61
C ARG A 84 16.94 11.75 -0.95
N LEU A 85 16.47 10.73 -1.68
CA LEU A 85 16.42 9.35 -1.16
C LEU A 85 17.81 8.79 -0.85
N TRP A 86 18.84 9.23 -1.59
CA TRP A 86 20.23 8.83 -1.42
C TRP A 86 21.01 9.73 -0.46
N GLY A 87 20.38 10.78 0.09
CA GLY A 87 21.02 11.72 1.01
C GLY A 87 22.03 12.67 0.37
N LEU A 88 21.88 12.94 -0.93
CA LEU A 88 22.69 13.89 -1.70
C LEU A 88 22.14 15.32 -1.60
#